data_AF-A0A522MW68-F1
#
_entry.id   AF-A0A522MW68-F1
#
_cell.length_a   1.000
_cell.length_b   1.000
_cell.length_c   1.000
_cell.angle_alpha   90.00
_cell.angle_beta   90.00
_cell.angle_gamma   90.00
#
_symmetry.space_group_name_H-M   'P 1'
#
loop_
_entity.id
_entity.type
_entity.pdbx_description
1 polymer ?
#
loop_
_entity_poly.entity_id
_entity_poly.type
_entity_poly.pdbx_seq_one_letter_code
_entity_poly.pdbx_strand_id
1 'polypeptide(L)'
;MPHVIRGGLADLAFAWRDLPRGPWRWGTAVARVEGCYLGSGAACLLVAGVVVEYGRPLHPIVLVTHGAGPTTGVHLWGAVTVERTAGVKRFLAQVARELAAFGAGPVVTTNIPDLLV
;
A
#
# COMPACT_ATOMS: atom_id res chain seq x y z
N MET A 1 6.03 12.22 3.49
CA MET A 1 5.64 11.15 2.54
C MET A 1 4.51 10.32 3.16
N PRO A 2 3.38 10.08 2.47
CA PRO A 2 2.30 9.22 2.98
C PRO A 2 2.84 7.83 3.32
N HIS A 3 2.58 7.37 4.54
CA HIS A 3 3.05 6.07 5.00
C HIS A 3 2.15 5.48 6.08
N VAL A 4 2.24 4.16 6.24
CA VAL A 4 1.64 3.39 7.31
C VAL A 4 2.68 2.41 7.83
N ILE A 5 2.95 2.44 9.12
CA ILE A 5 3.74 1.42 9.82
C ILE A 5 2.78 0.55 10.60
N ARG A 6 2.83 -0.75 10.34
CA ARG A 6 2.09 -1.78 11.08
C ARG A 6 3.05 -2.56 11.95
N GLY A 7 2.58 -3.01 13.11
CA GLY A 7 3.27 -4.03 13.89
C GLY A 7 3.28 -5.35 13.13
N GLY A 8 4.08 -6.31 13.57
CA GLY A 8 4.20 -7.61 12.92
C GLY A 8 4.96 -7.59 11.59
N LEU A 9 5.27 -8.78 11.11
CA LEU A 9 5.95 -9.02 9.84
C LEU A 9 4.95 -9.65 8.87
N ALA A 10 4.57 -8.90 7.83
CA ALA A 10 3.79 -9.48 6.75
C ALA A 10 4.63 -10.49 5.97
N ASP A 11 4.03 -11.63 5.61
CA ASP A 11 4.57 -12.56 4.62
C ASP A 11 4.44 -11.94 3.23
N LEU A 12 5.53 -11.33 2.75
CA LEU A 12 5.55 -10.64 1.47
C LEU A 12 5.45 -11.61 0.27
N ALA A 13 5.89 -12.85 0.43
CA ALA A 13 5.79 -13.86 -0.63
C ALA A 13 4.35 -14.36 -0.79
N PHE A 14 3.62 -14.48 0.32
CA PHE A 14 2.17 -14.75 0.28
C PHE A 14 1.41 -13.53 -0.25
N ALA A 15 1.68 -12.33 0.25
CA ALA A 15 1.05 -11.11 -0.24
C ALA A 15 1.30 -10.88 -1.75
N TRP A 16 2.50 -11.16 -2.25
CA TRP A 16 2.79 -11.03 -3.69
C TRP A 16 1.83 -11.83 -4.58
N ARG A 17 1.46 -13.03 -4.14
CA ARG A 17 0.56 -13.94 -4.87
C ARG A 17 -0.90 -13.54 -4.70
N ASP A 18 -1.31 -13.27 -3.47
CA ASP A 18 -2.73 -13.28 -3.09
C ASP A 18 -3.28 -11.91 -2.66
N LEU A 19 -2.49 -10.84 -2.72
CA LEU A 19 -2.99 -9.49 -2.41
C LEU A 19 -4.18 -9.14 -3.33
N PRO A 20 -5.34 -8.73 -2.76
CA PRO A 20 -6.51 -8.36 -3.53
C PRO A 20 -6.19 -7.27 -4.56
N ARG A 21 -6.75 -7.40 -5.76
CA ARG A 21 -6.49 -6.47 -6.88
C ARG A 21 -7.54 -5.36 -7.01
N GLY A 22 -8.55 -5.33 -6.15
CA GLY A 22 -9.72 -4.48 -6.29
C GLY A 22 -10.70 -5.03 -7.35
N PRO A 23 -11.51 -4.17 -7.99
CA PRO A 23 -11.50 -2.72 -7.88
C PRO A 23 -12.08 -2.22 -6.55
N TRP A 24 -11.56 -1.11 -6.05
CA TRP A 24 -12.13 -0.34 -4.94
C TRP A 24 -12.76 0.94 -5.45
N ARG A 25 -13.90 1.34 -4.89
CA ARG A 25 -14.65 2.54 -5.27
C ARG A 25 -14.86 3.42 -4.05
N TRP A 26 -14.48 4.70 -4.16
CA TRP A 26 -14.48 5.68 -3.08
C TRP A 26 -15.02 7.02 -3.57
N GLY A 27 -16.34 7.13 -3.72
CA GLY A 27 -16.97 8.34 -4.25
C GLY A 27 -16.47 8.65 -5.66
N THR A 28 -15.70 9.74 -5.80
CA THR A 28 -15.14 10.23 -7.07
C THR A 28 -13.84 9.54 -7.49
N ALA A 29 -13.32 8.61 -6.68
CA ALA A 29 -12.11 7.85 -6.97
C ALA A 29 -12.40 6.35 -7.16
N VAL A 30 -11.72 5.73 -8.11
CA VAL A 30 -11.68 4.27 -8.30
C VAL A 30 -10.24 3.82 -8.34
N ALA A 31 -9.91 2.70 -7.71
CA ALA A 31 -8.56 2.19 -7.69
C ALA A 31 -8.50 0.68 -7.93
N ARG A 32 -7.37 0.20 -8.45
CA ARG A 32 -7.04 -1.22 -8.54
C ARG A 32 -5.54 -1.42 -8.46
N VAL A 33 -5.11 -2.62 -8.08
CA VAL A 33 -3.72 -3.04 -8.24
C VAL A 33 -3.54 -3.57 -9.65
N GLU A 34 -2.52 -3.09 -10.36
CA GLU A 34 -2.15 -3.57 -11.69
C GLU A 34 -1.09 -4.66 -11.65
N GLY A 35 -0.19 -4.62 -10.67
CA GLY A 35 0.87 -5.61 -10.53
C GLY A 35 1.51 -5.62 -9.15
N CYS A 36 2.07 -6.77 -8.77
CA CYS A 36 2.91 -6.91 -7.59
C CYS A 36 4.26 -7.48 -8.00
N TYR A 37 5.34 -6.93 -7.48
CA TYR A 37 6.71 -7.33 -7.81
C TYR A 37 7.46 -7.57 -6.50
N LEU A 38 7.81 -8.84 -6.26
CA LEU A 38 8.56 -9.24 -5.08
C LEU A 38 10.05 -9.01 -5.32
N GLY A 39 10.69 -8.28 -4.41
CA GLY A 39 12.14 -8.12 -4.40
C GLY A 39 12.85 -9.44 -4.07
N SER A 40 14.12 -9.53 -4.44
CA SER A 40 14.95 -10.71 -4.14
C SER A 40 14.92 -11.05 -2.63
N GLY A 41 14.84 -12.35 -2.32
CA GLY A 41 14.77 -12.83 -0.94
C GLY A 41 13.54 -12.35 -0.16
N ALA A 42 12.49 -11.89 -0.85
CA ALA A 42 11.30 -11.28 -0.23
C ALA A 42 11.63 -10.07 0.67
N ALA A 43 12.70 -9.32 0.38
CA ALA A 43 13.11 -8.15 1.16
C ALA A 43 12.14 -6.96 1.03
N CYS A 44 11.39 -6.90 -0.06
CA CYS A 44 10.37 -5.90 -0.28
C CYS A 44 9.30 -6.38 -1.28
N LEU A 45 8.16 -5.69 -1.29
CA LEU A 45 7.10 -5.88 -2.27
C LEU A 45 6.71 -4.52 -2.86
N LEU A 46 6.79 -4.39 -4.18
CA LEU A 46 6.24 -3.25 -4.91
C LEU A 46 4.83 -3.59 -5.38
N VAL A 47 3.88 -2.71 -5.09
CA VAL A 47 2.47 -2.83 -5.50
C VAL A 47 2.16 -1.65 -6.42
N ALA A 48 2.10 -1.92 -7.73
CA ALA A 48 1.73 -0.95 -8.73
C ALA A 48 0.20 -0.83 -8.79
N GLY A 49 -0.31 0.39 -8.72
CA GLY A 49 -1.73 0.68 -8.79
C GLY A 49 -2.11 1.64 -9.89
N VAL A 50 -3.40 1.64 -10.22
CA VAL A 50 -4.05 2.74 -10.93
C VAL A 50 -5.12 3.30 -10.02
N VAL A 51 -5.08 4.62 -9.85
CA VAL A 51 -6.11 5.40 -9.17
C VAL A 51 -6.65 6.39 -10.18
N VAL A 52 -7.94 6.31 -10.50
CA VAL A 52 -8.62 7.30 -11.34
C VAL A 52 -9.41 8.22 -10.41
N GLU A 53 -9.10 9.51 -10.44
CA GLU A 53 -9.77 10.54 -9.62
C GLU A 53 -10.12 11.72 -10.53
N TYR A 54 -11.38 12.14 -10.54
CA TYR A 54 -11.91 13.17 -11.45
C TYR A 54 -11.58 12.92 -12.93
N GLY A 55 -11.59 11.65 -13.36
CA GLY A 55 -11.30 11.25 -14.73
C GLY A 55 -9.80 11.21 -15.10
N ARG A 56 -8.91 11.55 -14.16
CA ARG A 56 -7.46 11.51 -14.38
C ARG A 56 -6.83 10.24 -13.79
N PRO A 57 -6.14 9.41 -14.58
CA PRO A 57 -5.40 8.26 -14.05
C PRO A 57 -4.09 8.72 -13.39
N LEU A 58 -3.82 8.13 -12.22
CA LEU A 58 -2.60 8.25 -11.44
C LEU A 58 -2.03 6.85 -11.23
N HIS A 59 -0.72 6.69 -11.35
CA HIS A 59 -0.03 5.40 -11.29
C HIS A 59 0.90 5.32 -10.07
N PRO A 60 0.38 5.25 -8.84
CA PRO A 60 1.22 5.11 -7.67
C PRO A 60 1.89 3.73 -7.62
N ILE A 61 3.12 3.69 -7.12
CA ILE A 61 3.78 2.47 -6.67
C ILE A 61 3.90 2.53 -5.15
N VAL A 62 3.33 1.54 -4.48
CA VAL A 62 3.46 1.37 -3.03
C VAL A 62 4.60 0.39 -2.77
N LEU A 63 5.56 0.79 -1.93
CA LEU A 63 6.65 -0.05 -1.45
C LEU A 63 6.31 -0.56 -0.05
N VAL A 64 6.34 -1.88 0.11
CA VAL A 64 6.20 -2.60 1.37
C VAL A 64 7.54 -3.18 1.76
N THR A 65 8.00 -2.90 2.98
CA THR A 65 9.28 -3.38 3.53
C THR A 65 9.10 -3.78 4.99
N HIS A 66 9.99 -4.61 5.50
CA HIS A 66 10.13 -4.77 6.95
C HIS A 66 10.95 -3.61 7.54
N GLY A 67 10.57 -3.15 8.73
CA GLY A 67 11.26 -2.07 9.46
C GLY A 67 12.24 -2.59 10.51
N ALA A 68 12.69 -1.70 11.41
CA ALA A 68 13.44 -2.12 12.59
C ALA A 68 12.49 -2.87 13.56
N GLY A 69 12.87 -4.09 13.94
CA GLY A 69 12.02 -4.97 14.75
C GLY A 69 10.86 -5.59 13.95
N PRO A 70 9.84 -6.16 14.63
CA PRO A 70 8.72 -6.81 13.96
C PRO A 70 7.73 -5.77 13.44
N THR A 71 8.10 -5.04 12.38
CA THR A 71 7.25 -4.02 11.76
C THR A 71 7.20 -4.16 10.26
N THR A 72 6.06 -3.81 9.67
CA THR A 72 5.84 -3.75 8.22
C THR A 72 5.52 -2.31 7.84
N GLY A 73 6.40 -1.69 7.06
CA GLY A 73 6.25 -0.34 6.54
C GLY A 73 5.63 -0.34 5.15
N VAL A 74 4.70 0.58 4.91
CA VAL A 74 3.98 0.78 3.64
C VAL A 74 4.08 2.24 3.26
N HIS A 75 4.69 2.54 2.12
CA HIS A 75 4.95 3.91 1.70
C HIS A 75 4.84 4.08 0.18
N LEU A 76 4.64 5.31 -0.29
CA LEU A 76 4.80 5.59 -1.72
C LEU A 76 6.28 5.45 -2.09
N TRP A 77 6.56 4.73 -3.18
CA TRP A 77 7.92 4.52 -3.65
C TRP A 77 8.51 5.84 -4.18
N GLY A 78 9.60 6.30 -3.56
CA GLY A 78 10.18 7.60 -3.85
C GLY A 78 10.75 7.77 -5.27
N ALA A 79 11.01 6.68 -5.98
CA ALA A 79 11.53 6.70 -7.35
C ALA A 79 10.47 7.09 -8.40
N VAL A 80 9.18 6.98 -8.07
CA VAL A 80 8.08 7.34 -8.98
C VAL A 80 7.39 8.59 -8.46
N THR A 81 7.46 9.65 -9.25
CA THR A 81 6.72 10.89 -8.96
C THR A 81 5.23 10.65 -9.22
N VAL A 82 4.43 10.72 -8.16
CA VAL A 82 2.97 10.67 -8.23
C VAL A 82 2.37 11.75 -7.36
N GLU A 83 1.30 12.37 -7.86
CA GLU A 83 0.54 13.34 -7.09
C GLU A 83 -0.14 12.66 -5.91
N ARG A 84 -0.05 13.26 -4.71
CA ARG A 84 -0.51 12.66 -3.45
C ARG A 84 -1.95 13.07 -3.15
N THR A 85 -2.83 12.81 -4.11
CA THR A 85 -4.26 13.10 -3.99
C THR A 85 -4.92 12.27 -2.89
N ALA A 86 -6.19 12.57 -2.57
CA ALA A 86 -6.95 11.78 -1.60
C ALA A 86 -7.08 10.32 -2.06
N GLY A 87 -7.34 10.09 -3.35
CA GLY A 87 -7.40 8.75 -3.92
C GLY A 87 -6.09 7.96 -3.77
N VAL A 88 -4.93 8.59 -4.01
CA VAL A 88 -3.62 7.93 -3.87
C VAL A 88 -3.29 7.59 -2.42
N LYS A 89 -3.58 8.49 -1.47
CA LYS A 89 -3.42 8.20 -0.03
C LYS A 89 -4.32 7.05 0.40
N ARG A 90 -5.55 7.02 -0.09
CA ARG A 90 -6.52 5.95 0.20
C ARG A 90 -6.14 4.62 -0.43
N PHE A 91 -5.51 4.62 -1.60
CA PHE A 91 -4.92 3.42 -2.20
C PHE A 91 -3.79 2.86 -1.35
N LEU A 92 -2.85 3.69 -0.90
CA LEU A 92 -1.80 3.27 0.02
C LEU A 92 -2.39 2.68 1.31
N ALA A 93 -3.39 3.36 1.87
CA ALA A 93 -4.10 2.92 3.06
C ALA A 93 -4.80 1.57 2.85
N GLN A 94 -5.41 1.35 1.68
CA GLN A 94 -6.04 0.09 1.33
C GLN A 94 -5.00 -1.04 1.27
N VAL A 95 -3.88 -0.85 0.58
CA VAL A 95 -2.79 -1.85 0.54
C VAL A 95 -2.32 -2.18 1.95
N ALA A 96 -2.12 -1.15 2.80
CA ALA A 96 -1.74 -1.38 4.19
C ALA A 96 -2.79 -2.16 4.98
N ARG A 97 -4.09 -1.94 4.74
CA ARG A 97 -5.19 -2.71 5.36
C ARG A 97 -5.17 -4.17 4.96
N GLU A 98 -5.02 -4.46 3.67
CA GLU A 98 -4.99 -5.83 3.16
C GLU A 98 -3.83 -6.64 3.75
N LEU A 99 -2.68 -6.02 4.01
CA LEU A 99 -1.52 -6.68 4.64
C LEU A 99 -1.82 -7.32 6.01
N ALA A 100 -2.93 -6.96 6.66
CA ALA A 100 -3.37 -7.62 7.88
C ALA A 100 -3.65 -9.11 7.68
N ALA A 101 -4.23 -9.49 6.55
CA ALA A 101 -4.49 -10.89 6.19
C ALA A 101 -3.20 -11.69 5.94
N PHE A 102 -2.05 -11.02 5.87
CA PHE A 102 -0.75 -11.59 5.57
C PHE A 102 0.22 -11.51 6.76
N GLY A 103 -0.27 -11.19 7.97
CA GLY A 103 0.54 -11.18 9.20
C GLY A 103 0.97 -9.80 9.68
N ALA A 104 0.62 -8.70 8.99
CA ALA A 104 0.78 -7.38 9.56
C ALA A 104 -0.23 -7.16 10.71
N GLY A 105 0.26 -6.84 11.89
CA GLY A 105 -0.52 -6.47 13.06
C GLY A 105 -1.17 -5.08 12.95
N PRO A 106 -1.60 -4.49 14.09
CA PRO A 106 -2.25 -3.17 14.13
C PRO A 106 -1.38 -2.04 13.56
N VAL A 107 -2.01 -0.93 13.19
CA VAL A 107 -1.30 0.31 12.81
C VAL A 107 -0.58 0.87 14.04
N VAL A 108 0.72 1.13 13.90
CA VAL A 108 1.59 1.70 14.94
C VAL A 108 1.81 3.19 14.69
N THR A 109 2.00 3.57 13.43
CA THR A 109 2.23 4.98 13.06
C THR A 109 1.75 5.24 11.65
N THR A 110 1.19 6.42 11.42
CA THR A 110 0.83 6.89 10.08
C THR A 110 0.64 8.39 10.09
N ASN A 111 0.84 9.02 8.93
CA ASN A 111 0.43 10.41 8.67
C ASN A 111 -0.79 10.51 7.74
N ILE A 112 -1.55 9.41 7.62
CA ILE A 112 -2.84 9.36 6.93
C ILE A 112 -3.94 9.38 8.01
N PRO A 113 -4.70 10.48 8.15
CA PRO A 113 -5.64 10.67 9.26
C PRO A 113 -6.69 9.55 9.40
N ASP A 114 -7.19 9.04 8.27
CA ASP A 114 -8.31 8.08 8.19
C ASP A 114 -7.95 6.63 8.57
N LEU A 115 -6.75 6.43 9.15
CA LEU A 115 -6.22 5.11 9.51
C LEU A 115 -5.99 4.90 11.01
N LEU A 116 -6.27 5.90 11.85
CA LEU A 116 -6.15 5.83 13.32
C LEU A 116 -7.49 5.65 14.04
N VAL A 117 -8.52 5.15 13.33
CA VAL A 117 -9.84 4.85 13.90
C VAL A 117 -9.95 3.38 14.26
#